data_AF-A0A0J9FI18-F1
#
_entry.id   AF-A0A0J9FI18-F1
#
_cell.length_a   1.000
_cell.length_b   1.000
_cell.length_c   1.000
_cell.angle_alpha   90.00
_cell.angle_beta   90.00
_cell.angle_gamma   90.00
#
_symmetry.space_group_name_H-M   'P 1'
#
loop_
_entity.id
_entity.type
_entity.pdbx_description
1 polymer ?
#
loop_
_entity_poly.entity_id
_entity_poly.type
_entity_poly.pdbx_seq_one_letter_code
_entity_poly.pdbx_strand_id
1 'polypeptide(L)'
;MTPETKILACLSTAHLSAEVAAELDAILAYPPPLAARLNPALWQAHILMDRWLDYGWFIWVASPARAHMPGSLKACLDLAEASGAAWLQFDRDCAPIAELPVYDW
;
A
#
# COMPACT_ATOMS: atom_id res chain seq x y z
N MET A 1 -4.86 17.49 25.72
CA MET A 1 -4.60 16.93 24.38
C MET A 1 -5.28 15.59 24.33
N THR A 2 -6.21 15.36 23.42
CA THR A 2 -6.99 14.12 23.30
C THR A 2 -6.37 13.28 22.18
N PRO A 3 -6.21 11.95 22.35
CA PRO A 3 -5.66 11.11 21.30
C PRO A 3 -6.57 11.10 20.05
N GLU A 4 -5.96 11.14 18.86
CA GLU A 4 -6.66 10.91 17.59
C GLU A 4 -6.78 9.40 17.35
N THR A 5 -7.98 8.93 16.97
CA THR A 5 -8.21 7.53 16.60
C THR A 5 -8.41 7.42 15.10
N LYS A 6 -7.78 6.41 14.47
CA LYS A 6 -7.88 6.15 13.03
C LYS A 6 -8.24 4.71 12.76
N ILE A 7 -8.97 4.48 11.67
CA ILE A 7 -9.33 3.13 11.20
C ILE A 7 -8.17 2.58 10.36
N LEU A 8 -7.84 1.30 10.60
CA LEU A 8 -6.93 0.48 9.81
C LEU A 8 -7.76 -0.56 9.05
N ALA A 9 -7.69 -0.56 7.72
CA ALA A 9 -8.18 -1.67 6.91
C ALA A 9 -7.10 -2.76 6.86
N CYS A 10 -7.51 -4.02 6.85
CA CYS A 10 -6.61 -5.16 6.66
C CYS A 10 -7.07 -5.93 5.42
N LEU A 11 -6.16 -6.17 4.48
CA LEU A 11 -6.39 -6.90 3.24
C LEU A 11 -5.33 -7.98 3.07
N SER A 12 -5.68 -9.05 2.36
CA SER A 12 -4.74 -10.12 2.02
C SER A 12 -3.56 -9.61 1.18
N THR A 13 -2.34 -10.06 1.47
CA THR A 13 -1.17 -9.83 0.58
C THR A 13 -1.39 -10.41 -0.82
N ALA A 14 -2.27 -11.40 -0.97
CA ALA A 14 -2.62 -11.99 -2.25
C ALA A 14 -3.28 -11.00 -3.24
N HIS A 15 -3.68 -9.81 -2.79
CA HIS A 15 -4.19 -8.75 -3.66
C HIS A 15 -3.08 -7.95 -4.38
N LEU A 16 -1.82 -8.20 -4.05
CA LEU A 16 -0.67 -7.63 -4.74
C LEU A 16 -0.09 -8.68 -5.68
N SER A 17 0.38 -8.25 -6.85
CA SER A 17 1.20 -9.12 -7.70
C SER A 17 2.61 -9.23 -7.13
N ALA A 18 3.34 -10.29 -7.48
CA ALA A 18 4.74 -10.47 -7.10
C ALA A 18 5.62 -9.27 -7.48
N GLU A 19 5.37 -8.66 -8.65
CA GLU A 19 6.06 -7.45 -9.12
C GLU A 19 5.82 -6.26 -8.18
N VAL A 20 4.57 -6.00 -7.81
CA VAL A 20 4.23 -4.90 -6.89
C VAL A 20 4.81 -5.15 -5.51
N ALA A 21 4.71 -6.37 -4.99
CA ALA A 21 5.32 -6.73 -3.71
C ALA A 21 6.84 -6.52 -3.70
N ALA A 22 7.53 -6.94 -4.77
CA ALA A 22 8.97 -6.71 -4.92
C ALA A 22 9.30 -5.21 -5.02
N GLU A 23 8.46 -4.40 -5.68
CA GLU A 23 8.63 -2.95 -5.71
C GLU A 23 8.44 -2.31 -4.32
N LEU A 24 7.44 -2.74 -3.55
CA LEU A 24 7.23 -2.23 -2.19
C LEU A 24 8.43 -2.55 -1.29
N ASP A 25 8.98 -3.74 -1.42
CA ASP A 25 10.21 -4.16 -0.73
C ASP A 25 11.43 -3.34 -1.14
N ALA A 26 11.58 -3.09 -2.45
CA ALA A 26 12.67 -2.28 -2.98
C ALA A 26 12.60 -0.83 -2.46
N ILE A 27 11.40 -0.24 -2.32
CA ILE A 27 11.22 1.12 -1.80
C ILE A 27 11.68 1.22 -0.34
N LEU A 28 11.39 0.21 0.48
CA LEU A 28 11.81 0.20 1.88
C LEU A 28 13.33 -0.01 2.02
N ALA A 29 13.89 -0.93 1.23
CA ALA A 29 15.33 -1.19 1.24
C ALA A 29 16.14 -0.03 0.66
N TYR A 30 15.60 0.65 -0.36
CA TYR A 30 16.25 1.72 -1.10
C TYR A 30 15.31 2.91 -1.30
N PRO A 31 15.06 3.72 -0.25
CA PRO A 31 14.13 4.84 -0.33
C PRO A 31 14.51 5.81 -1.47
N PRO A 32 13.55 6.27 -2.30
CA PRO A 32 13.85 7.14 -3.42
C PRO A 32 14.58 8.40 -2.98
N PRO A 33 15.61 8.86 -3.74
CA PRO A 33 16.32 10.09 -3.42
C PRO A 33 15.39 11.30 -3.53
N LEU A 34 15.76 12.42 -2.89
CA LEU A 34 14.93 13.63 -2.85
C LEU A 34 14.48 14.09 -4.24
N ALA A 35 15.36 14.04 -5.24
CA ALA A 35 15.03 14.42 -6.61
C ALA A 35 13.88 13.58 -7.21
N ALA A 36 13.81 12.28 -6.89
CA ALA A 36 12.72 11.41 -7.33
C ALA A 36 11.40 11.74 -6.61
N ARG A 37 11.46 12.13 -5.33
CA ARG A 37 10.28 12.55 -4.53
C ARG A 37 9.61 13.82 -5.06
N LEU A 38 10.34 14.62 -5.84
CA LEU A 38 9.79 15.80 -6.51
C LEU A 38 9.17 15.48 -7.87
N ASN A 39 9.28 14.24 -8.36
CA ASN A 39 8.70 13.84 -9.64
C ASN A 39 7.30 13.21 -9.42
N PRO A 40 6.20 13.88 -9.84
CA PRO A 40 4.84 13.36 -9.64
C PRO A 40 4.54 12.09 -10.43
N ALA A 41 5.32 11.76 -11.46
CA ALA A 41 5.13 10.56 -12.27
C ALA A 41 5.69 9.28 -11.62
N LEU A 42 6.48 9.40 -10.54
CA LEU A 42 7.12 8.26 -9.86
C LEU A 42 6.38 7.91 -8.59
N TRP A 43 5.32 7.11 -8.68
CA TRP A 43 4.47 6.77 -7.53
C TRP A 43 5.25 6.20 -6.33
N GLN A 44 6.34 5.47 -6.59
CA GLN A 44 7.21 4.89 -5.56
C GLN A 44 7.80 5.94 -4.62
N ALA A 45 7.94 7.18 -5.09
CA ALA A 45 8.48 8.28 -4.30
C ALA A 45 7.43 8.99 -3.44
N HIS A 46 6.15 8.64 -3.62
CA HIS A 46 4.99 9.25 -2.98
C HIS A 46 4.32 8.35 -1.95
N ILE A 47 4.61 7.05 -1.96
CA ILE A 47 4.03 6.12 -1.01
C ILE A 47 4.66 6.29 0.38
N LEU A 48 3.81 6.49 1.39
CA LEU A 48 4.22 6.42 2.79
C LEU A 48 3.84 5.04 3.32
N MET A 49 4.85 4.26 3.67
CA MET A 49 4.64 2.91 4.18
C MET A 49 5.78 2.44 5.09
N ASP A 50 5.52 1.35 5.80
CA ASP A 50 6.52 0.59 6.55
C ASP A 50 6.22 -0.92 6.43
N ARG A 51 7.20 -1.77 6.78
CA ARG A 51 7.04 -3.21 6.79
C ARG A 51 6.53 -3.70 8.15
N TRP A 52 5.56 -4.60 8.16
CA TRP A 52 5.28 -5.42 9.34
C TRP A 52 6.06 -6.73 9.23
N LEU A 53 7.30 -6.74 9.76
CA LEU A 53 8.14 -7.95 9.78
C LEU A 53 8.10 -8.66 8.41
N ASP A 54 7.77 -9.95 8.40
CA ASP A 54 7.57 -10.74 7.18
C ASP A 54 6.09 -10.93 6.81
N TYR A 55 5.17 -10.21 7.48
CA TYR A 55 3.73 -10.36 7.33
C TYR A 55 3.10 -9.41 6.30
N GLY A 56 3.81 -8.37 5.89
CA GLY A 56 3.41 -7.47 4.79
C GLY A 56 3.75 -6.02 5.05
N TRP A 57 2.89 -5.10 4.59
CA TRP A 57 3.14 -3.65 4.59
C TRP A 57 2.00 -2.89 5.26
N PHE A 58 2.35 -1.83 5.97
CA PHE A 58 1.43 -0.77 6.39
C PHE A 58 1.58 0.41 5.45
N ILE A 59 0.49 0.82 4.81
CA ILE A 59 0.49 1.88 3.81
C ILE A 59 -0.50 2.97 4.23
N TRP A 60 -0.06 4.22 4.15
CA TRP A 60 -0.93 5.36 4.36
C TRP A 60 -1.87 5.52 3.17
N VAL A 61 -3.18 5.46 3.41
CA VAL A 61 -4.20 5.42 2.34
C VAL A 61 -4.17 6.68 1.47
N ALA A 62 -3.90 7.83 2.10
CA ALA A 62 -3.81 9.13 1.43
C ALA A 62 -2.46 9.39 0.71
N SER A 63 -1.63 8.36 0.53
CA SER A 63 -0.42 8.45 -0.30
C SER A 63 -0.77 8.99 -1.71
N PRO A 64 -0.11 10.06 -2.19
CA PRO A 64 -0.44 10.69 -3.46
C PRO A 64 0.06 9.88 -4.67
N ALA A 65 -0.11 10.44 -5.88
CA ALA A 65 0.28 9.82 -7.15
C ALA A 65 -0.48 8.52 -7.50
N ARG A 66 -1.73 8.38 -7.01
CA ARG A 66 -2.62 7.23 -7.29
C ARG A 66 -2.75 6.91 -8.79
N ALA A 67 -2.75 7.93 -9.65
CA ALA A 67 -2.86 7.77 -11.11
C ALA A 67 -1.66 7.02 -11.74
N HIS A 68 -0.53 6.98 -11.05
CA HIS A 68 0.71 6.33 -11.51
C HIS A 68 1.00 5.01 -10.77
N MET A 69 0.21 4.66 -9.75
CA MET A 69 0.37 3.40 -9.01
C MET A 69 -0.05 2.19 -9.88
N PRO A 70 0.54 1.01 -9.62
CA PRO A 70 0.07 -0.25 -10.18
C PRO A 70 -1.42 -0.46 -9.89
N GLY A 71 -2.16 -0.99 -10.85
CA GLY A 71 -3.62 -1.10 -10.77
C GLY A 71 -4.11 -1.88 -9.55
N SER A 72 -3.41 -2.94 -9.15
CA SER A 72 -3.73 -3.74 -7.95
C SER A 72 -3.58 -2.94 -6.67
N LEU A 73 -2.43 -2.28 -6.47
CA LEU A 73 -2.19 -1.42 -5.32
C LEU A 73 -3.19 -0.26 -5.25
N LYS A 74 -3.47 0.37 -6.40
CA LYS A 74 -4.48 1.42 -6.50
C LYS A 74 -5.86 0.92 -6.05
N ALA A 75 -6.31 -0.23 -6.54
CA ALA A 75 -7.61 -0.80 -6.19
C ALA A 75 -7.74 -1.08 -4.68
N CYS A 76 -6.69 -1.64 -4.06
CA CYS A 76 -6.65 -1.88 -2.62
C CYS A 76 -6.77 -0.58 -1.81
N LEU A 77 -6.04 0.47 -2.22
CA LEU A 77 -6.05 1.75 -1.52
C LEU A 77 -7.37 2.51 -1.74
N ASP A 78 -7.97 2.42 -2.93
CA ASP A 78 -9.28 3.00 -3.23
C ASP A 78 -10.38 2.33 -2.40
N LEU A 79 -10.33 1.01 -2.22
CA LEU A 79 -11.26 0.30 -1.34
C LEU A 79 -11.08 0.69 0.13
N ALA A 80 -9.83 0.75 0.60
CA ALA A 80 -9.52 1.20 1.95
C ALA A 80 -10.05 2.62 2.20
N GLU A 81 -9.83 3.54 1.25
CA GLU A 81 -10.35 4.91 1.29
C GLU A 81 -11.88 4.94 1.33
N ALA A 82 -12.57 4.15 0.50
CA ALA A 82 -14.03 4.05 0.47
C ALA A 82 -14.61 3.53 1.80
N SER A 83 -13.85 2.71 2.55
CA SER A 83 -14.22 2.25 3.89
C SER A 83 -13.93 3.24 5.02
N GLY A 84 -13.34 4.41 4.72
CA GLY A 84 -12.94 5.41 5.71
C GLY A 84 -11.65 5.06 6.46
N ALA A 85 -10.86 4.11 5.95
CA ALA A 85 -9.59 3.75 6.56
C ALA A 85 -8.52 4.81 6.27
N ALA A 86 -7.72 5.15 7.28
CA ALA A 86 -6.56 6.03 7.11
C ALA A 86 -5.29 5.23 6.78
N TRP A 87 -5.26 3.97 7.19
CA TRP A 87 -4.15 3.05 6.99
C TRP A 87 -4.67 1.76 6.37
N LEU A 88 -3.84 1.14 5.54
CA LEU A 88 -4.06 -0.18 4.99
C LEU A 88 -2.92 -1.09 5.44
N GLN A 89 -3.24 -2.22 6.04
CA GLN A 89 -2.33 -3.32 6.26
C GLN A 89 -2.55 -4.38 5.18
N PHE A 90 -1.47 -4.79 4.53
CA PHE A 90 -1.44 -6.07 3.82
C PHE A 90 -0.97 -7.15 4.78
N ASP A 91 -1.79 -8.17 5.00
CA ASP A 91 -1.54 -9.27 5.92
C ASP A 91 -1.64 -10.60 5.17
N ARG A 92 -0.60 -11.43 5.29
CA ARG A 92 -0.56 -12.76 4.68
C ARG A 92 -1.68 -13.68 5.18
N ASP A 93 -2.11 -13.51 6.42
CA ASP A 93 -3.08 -14.41 7.05
C ASP A 93 -4.52 -13.92 6.88
N CYS A 94 -4.71 -12.74 6.28
CA CYS A 94 -6.03 -12.22 5.93
C CYS A 94 -6.59 -12.93 4.69
N ALA A 95 -7.87 -13.29 4.74
CA ALA A 95 -8.57 -13.90 3.61
C ALA A 95 -8.74 -12.89 2.46
N PRO A 96 -8.54 -13.29 1.19
CA PRO A 96 -8.84 -12.43 0.06
C PRO A 96 -10.33 -12.08 -0.01
N ILE A 97 -10.63 -10.88 -0.47
CA ILE A 97 -12.00 -10.42 -0.74
C ILE A 97 -12.32 -10.48 -2.23
N ALA A 98 -13.61 -10.62 -2.57
CA ALA A 98 -14.04 -10.91 -3.94
C ALA A 98 -13.91 -9.71 -4.90
N GLU A 99 -13.90 -8.49 -4.37
CA GLU A 99 -13.91 -7.24 -5.12
C GLU A 99 -12.53 -6.85 -5.67
N LEU A 100 -11.47 -7.51 -5.20
CA LEU A 100 -10.09 -7.23 -5.57
C LEU A 100 -9.47 -8.41 -6.33
N PRO A 101 -8.54 -8.16 -7.28
CA PRO A 101 -7.82 -9.23 -7.94
C PRO A 101 -7.02 -10.05 -6.93
N VAL A 102 -6.85 -11.34 -7.20
CA VAL A 102 -6.03 -12.25 -6.40
C VAL A 102 -4.93 -12.82 -7.30
N TYR A 103 -3.71 -12.85 -6.78
CA TYR A 103 -2.52 -13.34 -7.47
C TYR A 103 -1.92 -14.52 -6.69
N ASP A 104 -1.36 -15.48 -7.42
CA ASP A 104 -0.71 -16.67 -6.87
C ASP A 104 0.81 -16.52 -7.01
N TRP A 105 1.52 -16.38 -5.88
CA TRP A 105 2.99 -16.28 -5.80
C TRP A 105 3.51 -16.48 -4.37
#